data_AF-A0A1S4A5I4-F1
#
_entry.id   AF-A0A1S4A5I4-F1
#
_cell.length_a   1.000
_cell.length_b   1.000
_cell.length_c   1.000
_cell.angle_alpha   90.00
_cell.angle_beta   90.00
_cell.angle_gamma   90.00
#
_symmetry.space_group_name_H-M   'P 1'
#
loop_
_entity.id
_entity.type
_entity.pdbx_description
1 polymer ?
#
loop_
_entity_poly.entity_id
_entity_poly.type
_entity_poly.pdbx_seq_one_letter_code
_entity_poly.pdbx_strand_id
1 'polypeptide(L)'
;MDEAGSLVNQIMYRGIIGSLLYLTASRPDIIISVWLCARFQSNPKESHLKVAKSILRYLKKTQDLVLYYPSSDNFNLIGYANADYAGYLMDRKSTSEMAHFLGSYLISWGTRKQNSVALSAAKAEYVDVAFYCAQLLWIKQQLEDFGVNTHDDYRSCRCIAWVMEED
;
A
#
# COMPACT_ATOMS: atom_id res chain seq x y z
N MET A 1 20.70 -11.34 3.59
CA MET A 1 20.99 -10.32 2.56
C MET A 1 22.13 -10.84 1.70
N ASP A 2 22.00 -10.78 0.38
CA ASP A 2 23.01 -11.31 -0.56
C ASP A 2 24.25 -10.42 -0.61
N GLU A 3 25.12 -10.46 0.40
CA GLU A 3 26.35 -9.67 0.41
C GLU A 3 27.27 -9.97 -0.79
N ALA A 4 27.24 -11.20 -1.30
CA ALA A 4 28.11 -11.70 -2.38
C ALA A 4 27.54 -11.58 -3.82
N GLY A 5 26.39 -10.93 -4.03
CA GLY A 5 25.77 -10.85 -5.36
C GLY A 5 26.51 -9.92 -6.34
N SER A 6 26.46 -10.25 -7.64
CA SER A 6 27.01 -9.40 -8.71
C SER A 6 26.30 -8.03 -8.76
N LEU A 7 27.08 -6.96 -8.98
CA LEU A 7 26.55 -5.60 -9.06
C LEU A 7 25.80 -5.39 -10.38
N VAL A 8 24.70 -4.65 -10.30
CA VAL A 8 23.89 -4.27 -11.47
C VAL A 8 24.14 -2.79 -11.80
N ASN A 9 24.03 -2.44 -13.08
CA ASN A 9 24.10 -1.04 -13.51
C ASN A 9 23.01 -0.19 -12.81
N GLN A 10 23.45 0.81 -12.04
CA GLN A 10 22.58 1.66 -11.23
C GLN A 10 21.60 2.48 -12.08
N ILE A 11 22.05 3.00 -13.23
CA ILE A 11 21.23 3.84 -14.11
C ILE A 11 20.07 3.00 -14.66
N MET A 12 20.36 1.79 -15.13
CA MET A 12 19.35 0.86 -15.62
C MET A 12 18.35 0.49 -14.53
N TYR A 13 18.84 0.12 -13.33
CA TYR A 13 17.97 -0.27 -12.23
C TYR A 13 17.06 0.88 -11.78
N ARG A 14 17.61 2.10 -11.63
CA ARG A 14 16.82 3.29 -11.29
C ARG A 14 15.77 3.62 -12.34
N GLY A 15 16.08 3.43 -13.63
CA GLY A 15 15.11 3.58 -14.72
C GLY A 15 13.92 2.63 -14.55
N ILE A 16 14.18 1.34 -14.29
CA ILE A 16 13.13 0.35 -14.06
C ILE A 16 12.26 0.71 -12.84
N ILE A 17 12.90 1.04 -11.71
CA ILE A 17 12.18 1.39 -10.48
C ILE A 17 11.35 2.66 -10.67
N GLY A 18 11.88 3.68 -11.36
CA GLY A 18 11.14 4.90 -11.68
C GLY A 18 9.88 4.63 -12.50
N SER A 19 10.00 3.80 -13.54
CA SER A 19 8.83 3.39 -14.34
C SER A 19 7.81 2.60 -13.53
N LEU A 20 8.28 1.71 -12.65
CA LEU A 20 7.39 0.94 -11.76
C LEU A 20 6.68 1.83 -10.74
N LEU A 21 7.37 2.83 -10.17
CA LEU A 21 6.77 3.80 -9.26
C LEU A 21 5.65 4.59 -9.94
N TYR A 22 5.83 4.98 -11.20
CA TYR A 22 4.76 5.63 -11.96
C TYR A 22 3.49 4.75 -12.07
N LEU A 23 3.66 3.45 -12.30
CA LEU A 23 2.55 2.51 -12.40
C LEU A 23 1.81 2.29 -11.07
N THR A 24 2.45 2.53 -9.91
CA THR A 24 1.78 2.36 -8.60
C THR A 24 0.57 3.29 -8.41
N ALA A 25 0.45 4.37 -9.21
CA ALA A 25 -0.69 5.26 -9.23
C ALA A 25 -1.95 4.65 -9.86
N SER A 26 -1.84 3.60 -10.68
CA SER A 26 -2.98 2.85 -11.24
C SER A 26 -3.00 1.38 -10.83
N ARG A 27 -1.89 0.88 -10.29
CA ARG A 27 -1.67 -0.51 -9.87
C ARG A 27 -1.26 -0.57 -8.40
N PRO A 28 -2.24 -0.43 -7.47
CA PRO A 28 -1.97 -0.52 -6.03
C PRO A 28 -1.38 -1.87 -5.62
N ASP A 29 -1.71 -2.94 -6.35
CA ASP A 29 -1.30 -4.32 -6.07
C ASP A 29 0.22 -4.55 -6.11
N ILE A 30 0.99 -3.68 -6.78
CA ILE A 30 2.45 -3.81 -6.87
C ILE A 30 3.21 -2.87 -5.90
N ILE A 31 2.52 -2.00 -5.16
CA ILE A 31 3.13 -0.87 -4.45
C ILE A 31 4.22 -1.32 -3.45
N ILE A 32 3.92 -2.32 -2.61
CA ILE A 32 4.84 -2.83 -1.58
C ILE A 32 6.08 -3.42 -2.24
N SER A 33 5.90 -4.24 -3.28
CA SER A 33 6.98 -4.90 -4.00
C SER A 33 7.94 -3.90 -4.64
N VAL A 34 7.40 -2.86 -5.29
CA VAL A 34 8.19 -1.78 -5.91
C VAL A 34 8.92 -0.99 -4.84
N TRP A 35 8.25 -0.63 -3.73
CA TRP A 35 8.83 0.16 -2.67
C TRP A 35 9.99 -0.56 -1.96
N LEU A 36 9.87 -1.87 -1.76
CA LEU A 36 10.97 -2.69 -1.26
C LEU A 36 12.17 -2.71 -2.22
N CYS A 37 11.92 -2.84 -3.53
CA CYS A 37 12.98 -2.79 -4.54
C CYS A 37 13.67 -1.41 -4.60
N ALA A 38 12.92 -0.33 -4.41
CA ALA A 38 13.43 1.04 -4.44
C ALA A 38 14.49 1.32 -3.36
N ARG A 39 14.46 0.60 -2.23
CA ARG A 39 15.46 0.75 -1.15
C ARG A 39 16.88 0.39 -1.59
N PHE A 40 17.02 -0.49 -2.58
CA PHE A 40 18.31 -0.98 -3.07
C PHE A 40 18.86 -0.17 -4.26
N GLN A 41 18.30 1.02 -4.54
CA GLN A 41 18.70 1.85 -5.68
C GLN A 41 20.14 2.40 -5.65
N SER A 42 20.74 2.46 -4.46
CA SER A 42 22.12 2.93 -4.27
C SER A 42 23.14 1.84 -4.56
N ASN A 43 22.79 0.59 -4.32
CA ASN A 43 23.66 -0.58 -4.53
C ASN A 43 22.85 -1.80 -5.01
N PRO A 44 22.33 -1.78 -6.25
CA PRO A 44 21.49 -2.86 -6.76
C PRO A 44 22.33 -4.09 -7.10
N LYS A 45 21.77 -5.24 -6.80
CA LYS A 45 22.35 -6.57 -7.01
C LYS A 45 21.50 -7.37 -7.96
N GLU A 46 22.06 -8.42 -8.52
CA GLU A 46 21.35 -9.28 -9.47
C GLU A 46 20.07 -9.90 -8.89
N SER A 47 20.05 -10.24 -7.60
CA SER A 47 18.84 -10.70 -6.91
C SER A 47 17.75 -9.63 -6.87
N HIS A 48 18.09 -8.36 -6.60
CA HIS A 48 17.15 -7.24 -6.67
C HIS A 48 16.61 -7.02 -8.08
N LEU A 49 17.48 -7.11 -9.10
CA LEU A 49 17.05 -7.02 -10.50
C LEU A 49 16.12 -8.18 -10.90
N LYS A 50 16.36 -9.39 -10.38
CA LYS A 50 15.49 -10.55 -10.61
C LYS A 50 14.09 -10.32 -10.07
N VAL A 51 13.97 -9.73 -8.87
CA VAL A 51 12.67 -9.36 -8.29
C VAL A 51 12.00 -8.28 -9.14
N ALA A 52 12.71 -7.22 -9.51
CA ALA A 52 12.16 -6.16 -10.38
C ALA A 52 11.66 -6.71 -11.74
N LYS A 53 12.40 -7.63 -12.36
CA LYS A 53 11.97 -8.34 -13.57
C LYS A 53 10.75 -9.22 -13.33
N SER A 54 10.60 -9.78 -12.13
CA SER A 54 9.40 -10.55 -11.77
C SER A 54 8.16 -9.67 -11.71
N ILE A 55 8.27 -8.46 -11.13
CA ILE A 55 7.19 -7.47 -11.12
C ILE A 55 6.79 -7.09 -12.56
N LEU A 56 7.77 -6.84 -13.43
CA LEU A 56 7.49 -6.55 -14.86
C LEU A 56 6.80 -7.71 -15.57
N ARG A 57 7.17 -8.96 -15.30
CA ARG A 57 6.50 -10.14 -15.85
C ARG A 57 5.07 -10.28 -15.33
N TYR A 58 4.83 -9.99 -14.07
CA TYR A 58 3.50 -9.97 -13.47
C TYR A 58 2.61 -8.91 -14.15
N LEU A 59 3.12 -7.69 -14.32
CA LEU A 59 2.43 -6.63 -15.04
C LEU A 59 2.10 -7.01 -16.48
N LYS A 60 3.04 -7.67 -17.18
CA LYS A 60 2.81 -8.17 -18.55
C LYS A 60 1.70 -9.23 -18.62
N LYS A 61 1.53 -10.04 -17.57
CA LYS A 61 0.45 -11.05 -17.52
C LYS A 61 -0.90 -10.48 -17.09
N THR A 62 -0.89 -9.38 -16.33
CA THR A 62 -2.08 -8.77 -15.73
C THR A 62 -2.39 -7.42 -16.36
N GLN A 63 -2.25 -7.31 -17.69
CA GLN A 63 -2.49 -6.06 -18.41
C GLN A 63 -3.97 -5.64 -18.36
N ASP A 64 -4.87 -6.62 -18.24
CA ASP A 64 -6.31 -6.40 -18.17
C ASP A 64 -6.79 -5.93 -16.79
N LEU A 65 -5.91 -5.94 -15.77
CA LEU A 65 -6.23 -5.45 -14.44
C LEU A 65 -6.17 -3.91 -14.43
N VAL A 66 -7.33 -3.27 -14.40
CA VAL A 66 -7.49 -1.82 -14.43
C VAL A 66 -8.45 -1.38 -13.33
N LEU A 67 -8.21 -0.19 -12.77
CA LEU A 67 -9.17 0.46 -11.88
C LEU A 67 -10.40 0.89 -12.68
N TYR A 68 -11.56 0.32 -12.34
CA TYR A 68 -12.81 0.59 -13.02
C TYR A 68 -13.71 1.48 -12.15
N TYR A 69 -14.11 2.62 -12.70
CA TYR A 69 -14.97 3.61 -12.04
C TYR A 69 -16.29 3.73 -12.80
N PRO A 70 -17.28 2.84 -12.55
CA PRO A 70 -18.60 2.99 -13.13
C PRO A 70 -19.27 4.28 -12.65
N SER A 71 -20.20 4.82 -13.42
CA SER A 71 -21.05 5.92 -12.95
C SER A 71 -22.20 5.32 -12.13
N SER A 72 -22.01 5.19 -10.82
CA SER A 72 -23.04 4.79 -9.86
C SER A 72 -23.11 5.79 -8.71
N ASP A 73 -24.32 6.07 -8.22
CA ASP A 73 -24.64 7.16 -7.29
C ASP A 73 -24.35 6.86 -5.81
N ASN A 74 -23.69 5.74 -5.50
CA ASN A 74 -23.43 5.34 -4.12
C ASN A 74 -22.10 5.91 -3.61
N PHE A 75 -22.14 7.10 -3.01
CA PHE A 75 -21.00 7.75 -2.36
C PHE A 75 -20.82 7.33 -0.89
N ASN A 76 -20.78 6.01 -0.63
CA ASN A 76 -20.49 5.51 0.72
C ASN A 76 -18.97 5.44 0.94
N LEU A 77 -18.43 6.26 1.84
CA LEU A 77 -17.01 6.23 2.16
C LEU A 77 -16.71 5.02 3.07
N ILE A 78 -15.95 4.06 2.55
CA ILE A 78 -15.49 2.86 3.23
C ILE A 78 -13.97 2.89 3.22
N GLY A 79 -13.32 2.34 4.23
CA GLY A 79 -11.90 2.08 4.10
C GLY A 79 -11.44 0.95 4.99
N TYR A 80 -10.29 0.42 4.59
CA TYR A 80 -9.64 -0.75 5.14
C TYR A 80 -8.28 -0.32 5.65
N ALA A 81 -7.93 -0.84 6.81
CA ALA A 81 -6.64 -0.65 7.48
C ALA A 81 -6.09 -2.03 7.83
N ASN A 82 -4.80 -2.25 7.60
CA ASN A 82 -4.11 -3.48 7.90
C ASN A 82 -2.72 -3.16 8.44
N ALA A 83 -2.31 -3.82 9.52
CA ALA A 83 -0.98 -3.65 10.10
C ALA A 83 -0.26 -4.98 10.18
N ASP A 84 0.91 -5.10 9.56
CA ASP A 84 1.80 -6.22 9.84
C ASP A 84 2.46 -6.03 11.22
N TYR A 85 2.56 -7.09 12.03
CA TYR A 85 3.36 -7.06 13.26
C TYR A 85 4.76 -7.56 12.95
N ALA A 86 5.77 -6.71 13.22
CA ALA A 86 7.18 -7.05 13.04
C ALA A 86 7.54 -7.59 11.63
N GLY A 87 6.77 -7.27 10.58
CA GLY A 87 6.91 -7.87 9.25
C GLY A 87 8.25 -7.56 8.58
N TYR A 88 8.89 -6.43 8.93
CA TYR A 88 10.20 -6.09 8.42
C TYR A 88 11.34 -6.62 9.31
N LEU A 89 11.90 -7.77 8.93
CA LEU A 89 12.94 -8.51 9.67
C LEU A 89 14.16 -7.69 10.10
N MET A 90 14.55 -6.65 9.36
CA MET A 90 15.74 -5.86 9.68
C MET A 90 15.53 -4.90 10.85
N ASP A 91 14.36 -4.25 10.95
CA ASP A 91 14.11 -3.21 11.97
C ASP A 91 13.00 -3.59 12.95
N ARG A 92 12.33 -4.73 12.75
CA ARG A 92 11.11 -5.19 13.46
C ARG A 92 9.99 -4.15 13.50
N LYS A 93 10.02 -3.17 12.60
CA LYS A 93 9.00 -2.14 12.48
C LYS A 93 7.83 -2.68 11.67
N SER A 94 6.63 -2.43 12.19
CA SER A 94 5.37 -2.72 11.52
C SER A 94 5.18 -1.88 10.26
N THR A 95 4.46 -2.44 9.29
CA THR A 95 3.98 -1.78 8.08
C THR A 95 2.47 -1.65 8.19
N SER A 96 2.03 -0.41 8.13
CA SER A 96 0.65 0.01 7.99
C SER A 96 0.26 0.04 6.52
N GLU A 97 -0.88 -0.54 6.16
CA GLU A 97 -1.46 -0.55 4.83
C GLU A 97 -2.89 -0.03 4.90
N MET A 98 -3.28 0.75 3.91
CA MET A 98 -4.61 1.31 3.84
C MET A 98 -5.16 1.37 2.43
N ALA A 99 -6.48 1.26 2.34
CA ALA A 99 -7.24 1.47 1.12
C ALA A 99 -8.59 2.12 1.44
N HIS A 100 -8.88 3.25 0.79
CA HIS A 100 -10.15 3.97 0.90
C HIS A 100 -10.95 3.83 -0.38
N PHE A 101 -12.21 3.50 -0.20
CA PHE A 101 -13.20 3.34 -1.23
C PHE A 101 -14.33 4.35 -1.07
N LEU A 102 -14.79 4.89 -2.19
CA LEU A 102 -16.02 5.65 -2.28
C LEU A 102 -17.02 4.77 -3.04
N GLY A 103 -17.99 4.18 -2.36
CA GLY A 103 -18.79 3.09 -2.93
C GLY A 103 -17.91 1.89 -3.28
N SER A 104 -17.87 1.53 -4.57
CA SER A 104 -16.98 0.51 -5.12
C SER A 104 -15.66 1.07 -5.68
N TYR A 105 -15.43 2.38 -5.60
CA TYR A 105 -14.32 3.06 -6.24
C TYR A 105 -13.13 3.19 -5.31
N LEU A 106 -11.98 2.60 -5.64
CA LEU A 106 -10.75 2.86 -4.87
C LEU A 106 -10.28 4.30 -5.14
N ILE A 107 -10.29 5.17 -4.14
CA ILE A 107 -9.94 6.59 -4.27
C ILE A 107 -8.57 6.93 -3.69
N SER A 108 -8.11 6.17 -2.70
CA SER A 108 -6.83 6.40 -2.03
C SER A 108 -6.31 5.08 -1.47
N TRP A 109 -5.00 4.88 -1.53
CA TRP A 109 -4.33 3.72 -0.96
C TRP A 109 -2.91 4.11 -0.59
N GLY A 110 -2.31 3.33 0.29
CA GLY A 110 -0.93 3.57 0.66
C GLY A 110 -0.41 2.57 1.65
N THR A 111 0.91 2.48 1.69
CA THR A 111 1.62 1.66 2.67
C THR A 111 2.65 2.52 3.35
N ARG A 112 2.69 2.46 4.67
CA ARG A 112 3.56 3.27 5.51
C ARG A 112 4.27 2.37 6.49
N LYS A 113 5.59 2.50 6.57
CA LYS A 113 6.35 1.92 7.68
C LYS A 113 6.11 2.73 8.95
N GLN A 114 5.77 2.07 10.06
CA GLN A 114 5.57 2.74 11.35
C GLN A 114 6.89 3.33 11.87
N ASN A 115 6.80 4.52 12.49
CA ASN A 115 7.98 5.22 12.98
C ASN A 115 8.59 4.51 14.20
N SER A 116 7.73 3.97 15.06
CA SER A 116 8.09 3.22 16.26
C SER A 116 7.97 1.71 16.04
N VAL A 117 8.70 0.93 16.84
CA VAL A 117 8.53 -0.52 16.91
C VAL A 117 7.32 -0.82 17.78
N ALA A 118 6.34 -1.52 17.23
CA ALA A 118 5.19 -1.98 17.99
C ALA A 118 5.63 -3.08 18.98
N LEU A 119 5.11 -3.02 20.20
CA LEU A 119 5.42 -4.01 21.24
C LEU A 119 4.48 -5.22 21.20
N SER A 120 3.39 -5.13 20.44
CA SER A 120 2.40 -6.18 20.22
C SER A 120 1.66 -5.94 18.90
N ALA A 121 1.00 -6.96 18.36
CA ALA A 121 0.14 -6.82 17.18
C ALA A 121 -0.98 -5.79 17.42
N ALA A 122 -1.66 -5.86 18.58
CA ALA A 122 -2.67 -4.89 18.98
C ALA A 122 -2.18 -3.44 18.97
N LYS A 123 -0.91 -3.19 19.35
CA LYS A 123 -0.33 -1.84 19.28
C LYS A 123 -0.07 -1.41 17.84
N ALA A 124 0.38 -2.32 16.98
CA ALA A 124 0.58 -2.03 15.56
C ALA A 124 -0.75 -1.67 14.87
N GLU A 125 -1.79 -2.47 15.13
CA GLU A 125 -3.16 -2.25 14.64
C GLU A 125 -3.72 -0.92 15.15
N TYR A 126 -3.58 -0.61 16.44
CA TYR A 126 -4.09 0.65 16.99
C TYR A 126 -3.45 1.89 16.34
N VAL A 127 -2.13 1.85 16.11
CA VAL A 127 -1.41 2.93 15.41
C VAL A 127 -1.88 3.08 13.96
N ASP A 128 -2.12 1.96 13.30
CA ASP A 128 -2.60 1.93 11.92
C ASP A 128 -4.02 2.49 11.79
N VAL A 129 -4.94 2.02 12.63
CA VAL A 129 -6.32 2.51 12.70
C VAL A 129 -6.36 4.01 13.03
N ALA A 130 -5.54 4.47 13.97
CA ALA A 130 -5.48 5.91 14.31
C ALA A 130 -5.05 6.77 13.11
N PHE A 131 -4.06 6.31 12.35
CA PHE A 131 -3.60 6.98 11.14
C PHE A 131 -4.67 6.95 10.04
N TYR A 132 -5.32 5.82 9.87
CA TYR A 132 -6.42 5.63 8.93
C TYR A 132 -7.59 6.59 9.24
N CYS A 133 -8.05 6.66 10.50
CA CYS A 133 -9.13 7.55 10.90
C CYS A 133 -8.82 9.02 10.59
N ALA A 134 -7.57 9.46 10.77
CA ALA A 134 -7.16 10.82 10.45
C ALA A 134 -7.25 11.10 8.93
N GLN A 135 -6.85 10.16 8.09
CA GLN A 135 -6.99 10.32 6.63
C GLN A 135 -8.44 10.26 6.16
N LEU A 136 -9.22 9.34 6.73
CA LEU A 136 -10.63 9.20 6.41
C LEU A 136 -11.40 10.48 6.74
N LEU A 137 -11.12 11.09 7.90
CA LEU A 137 -11.69 12.37 8.30
C LEU A 137 -11.34 13.48 7.31
N TRP A 138 -10.09 13.52 6.84
CA TRP A 138 -9.65 14.49 5.84
C TRP A 138 -10.38 14.30 4.50
N ILE A 139 -10.52 13.06 4.02
CA ILE A 139 -11.27 12.74 2.79
C ILE A 139 -12.75 13.13 2.95
N LYS A 140 -13.36 12.85 4.11
CA LYS A 140 -14.74 13.24 4.40
C LYS A 140 -14.91 14.76 4.30
N GLN A 141 -14.03 15.52 4.95
CA GLN A 141 -14.08 16.99 4.89
C GLN A 141 -13.95 17.50 3.45
N GLN A 142 -13.05 16.93 2.65
CA GLN A 142 -12.92 17.31 1.25
C GLN A 142 -14.19 17.02 0.45
N LEU A 143 -14.84 15.87 0.67
CA LEU A 143 -16.08 15.52 -0.01
C LEU A 143 -17.21 16.50 0.36
N GLU A 144 -17.30 16.89 1.62
CA GLU A 144 -18.24 17.91 2.09
C GLU A 144 -17.98 19.27 1.43
N ASP A 145 -16.71 19.68 1.29
CA ASP A 145 -16.32 20.92 0.61
C ASP A 145 -16.72 20.90 -0.89
N PHE A 146 -16.75 19.72 -1.52
CA PHE A 146 -17.24 19.52 -2.88
C PHE A 146 -18.78 19.37 -2.97
N GLY A 147 -19.50 19.44 -1.85
CA GLY A 147 -20.96 19.31 -1.80
C GLY A 147 -21.47 17.86 -1.85
N VAL A 148 -20.61 16.87 -1.63
CA VAL A 148 -20.97 15.45 -1.59
C VAL A 148 -21.23 15.05 -0.14
N ASN A 149 -22.51 14.94 0.23
CA ASN A 149 -22.89 14.48 1.56
C ASN A 149 -22.74 12.96 1.66
N THR A 150 -21.70 12.49 2.34
CA THR A 150 -21.61 11.09 2.76
C THR A 150 -22.61 10.86 3.89
N HIS A 151 -23.62 10.01 3.68
CA HIS A 151 -24.59 9.67 4.74
C HIS A 151 -23.83 9.11 5.95
N ASP A 152 -24.08 9.68 7.14
CA ASP A 152 -23.45 9.33 8.41
C ASP A 152 -23.84 7.92 8.87
N ASP A 153 -23.34 6.89 8.22
CA ASP A 153 -23.30 5.56 8.80
C ASP A 153 -21.97 5.43 9.56
N TYR A 154 -21.99 5.86 10.83
CA TYR A 154 -20.93 5.63 11.82
C TYR A 154 -20.54 4.13 11.97
N ARG A 155 -21.27 3.23 11.30
CA ARG A 155 -21.06 1.78 11.23
C ARG A 155 -20.23 1.31 10.02
N SER A 156 -19.90 2.19 9.07
CA SER A 156 -19.25 1.80 7.79
C SER A 156 -17.71 1.74 7.87
N CYS A 157 -17.10 2.23 8.95
CA CYS A 157 -15.67 2.03 9.23
C CYS A 157 -15.42 0.61 9.73
N ARG A 158 -15.56 -0.38 8.84
CA ARG A 158 -15.14 -1.76 9.14
C ARG A 158 -13.62 -1.84 9.10
N CYS A 159 -13.00 -1.64 10.25
CA CYS A 159 -11.63 -2.08 10.50
C CYS A 159 -11.65 -3.62 10.61
N ILE A 160 -11.54 -4.32 9.48
CA ILE A 160 -11.29 -5.76 9.50
C ILE A 160 -9.79 -5.93 9.71
N ALA A 161 -9.39 -6.12 10.98
CA ALA A 161 -8.11 -6.73 11.26
C ALA A 161 -8.17 -8.16 10.72
N TRP A 162 -7.45 -8.43 9.64
CA TRP A 162 -7.19 -9.82 9.25
C TRP A 162 -6.21 -10.38 10.28
N VAL A 163 -6.76 -10.92 11.37
CA VAL A 163 -6.03 -11.89 12.19
C VAL A 163 -5.78 -13.07 11.26
N MET A 164 -4.55 -13.19 10.77
CA MET A 164 -4.01 -14.48 10.35
C MET A 164 -3.99 -15.33 11.61
N GLU A 165 -5.10 -15.97 11.90
CA GLU A 165 -5.20 -17.04 12.89
C GLU A 165 -4.45 -18.22 12.27
N GLU A 166 -3.27 -18.51 12.81
CA GLU A 166 -2.47 -19.68 12.45
C GLU A 166 -3.25 -20.94 12.80
N ASP A 167 -3.56 -21.76 11.80
CA ASP A 167 -3.73 -23.21 11.94
C ASP A 167 -2.41 -23.93 11.63
#